data_AF-A0A099P0E0-F1
#
_entry.id   AF-A0A099P0E0-F1
#
_cell.length_a   1.000
_cell.length_b   1.000
_cell.length_c   1.000
_cell.angle_alpha   90.00
_cell.angle_beta   90.00
_cell.angle_gamma   90.00
#
_symmetry.space_group_name_H-M   'P 1'
#
loop_
_entity.id
_entity.type
_entity.pdbx_description
1 polymer ?
#
loop_
_entity_poly.entity_id
_entity_poly.type
_entity_poly.pdbx_seq_one_letter_code
_entity_poly.pdbx_strand_id
1 'polypeptide(L)'
;MIKYILLLSKQGKVRLVKWYLQVPEQVRQRTIREIGAVVPLRKSKMCNVIEHGDGKVVYRRYASLYFVAGVDADENELSILDFMQRYVESLDALYGNVCELDIVFNSALAYAALDECVIGGHISESGGHEVVSRVRSALRLEEMERDGSGQMKAYKRVEIGEGVSYRRVAETIQGYYTVSLVESINSQTTMLARSVRSVRPSHIRLATRAFSTPVEPKEKANSIIDALPGNSILSKTGILATSAAASVYAISSELYVVNDETILLATFLGFMGLVAKVVAPMYGEFARDRTAHVTKLLNEARLGHSPT
;
A
#
# COMPACT_ATOMS: atom_id res chain seq x y z
N MET A 1 -2.31 -29.61 -18.66
CA MET A 1 -3.22 -28.56 -18.17
C MET A 1 -2.42 -27.39 -17.57
N ILE A 2 -3.08 -26.24 -17.35
CA ILE A 2 -2.52 -25.11 -16.57
C ILE A 2 -2.69 -25.41 -15.08
N LYS A 3 -1.59 -25.48 -14.33
CA LYS A 3 -1.58 -25.74 -12.88
C LYS A 3 -1.86 -24.47 -12.07
N TYR A 4 -1.21 -23.37 -12.45
CA TYR A 4 -1.32 -22.09 -11.77
C TYR A 4 -0.95 -20.94 -12.71
N ILE A 5 -1.48 -19.76 -12.40
CA ILE A 5 -1.14 -18.49 -13.04
C ILE A 5 -0.69 -17.51 -11.94
N LEU A 6 0.42 -16.84 -12.18
CA LEU A 6 1.07 -15.92 -11.26
C LEU A 6 1.41 -14.61 -11.99
N LEU A 7 1.14 -13.49 -11.34
CA LEU A 7 1.66 -12.19 -11.75
C LEU A 7 2.71 -11.74 -10.75
N LEU A 8 3.91 -11.44 -11.25
CA LEU A 8 5.05 -11.00 -10.45
C LEU A 8 5.46 -9.58 -10.87
N SER A 9 5.80 -8.76 -9.89
CA SER A 9 6.47 -7.48 -10.13
C SER A 9 7.91 -7.69 -10.59
N LYS A 10 8.54 -6.64 -11.13
CA LYS A 10 9.98 -6.62 -11.42
C LYS A 10 10.86 -7.00 -10.22
N GLN A 11 10.36 -6.76 -9.01
CA GLN A 11 11.03 -7.10 -7.75
C GLN A 11 10.81 -8.56 -7.30
N GLY A 12 10.08 -9.38 -8.06
CA GLY A 12 9.70 -10.75 -7.68
C GLY A 12 8.53 -10.84 -6.67
N LYS A 13 7.88 -9.71 -6.36
CA LYS A 13 6.70 -9.67 -5.49
C LYS A 13 5.47 -10.17 -6.23
N VAL A 14 4.68 -11.04 -5.61
CA VAL A 14 3.43 -11.55 -6.18
C VAL A 14 2.35 -10.48 -6.13
N ARG A 15 1.63 -10.30 -7.25
CA ARG A 15 0.49 -9.38 -7.37
C ARG A 15 -0.84 -10.13 -7.51
N LEU A 16 -0.84 -11.25 -8.20
CA LEU A 16 -2.00 -12.11 -8.40
C LEU A 16 -1.54 -13.56 -8.42
N VAL A 17 -2.33 -14.45 -7.81
CA VAL A 17 -2.07 -15.88 -7.79
C VAL A 17 -3.36 -16.67 -7.90
N LYS A 18 -3.47 -17.51 -8.92
CA LYS A 18 -4.57 -18.46 -9.10
C LYS A 18 -4.02 -19.87 -9.27
N TRP A 19 -4.52 -20.79 -8.46
CA TRP A 19 -4.20 -22.21 -8.54
C TRP A 19 -5.41 -22.97 -9.07
N TYR A 20 -5.21 -23.78 -10.10
CA TYR A 20 -6.23 -24.67 -10.66
C TYR A 20 -6.07 -26.09 -10.14
N LEU A 21 -4.83 -26.51 -9.86
CA LEU A 21 -4.55 -27.78 -9.22
C LEU A 21 -4.53 -27.63 -7.70
N GLN A 22 -5.16 -28.57 -7.00
CA GLN A 22 -5.08 -28.66 -5.55
C GLN A 22 -3.70 -29.18 -5.15
N VAL A 23 -2.90 -28.30 -4.54
CA VAL A 23 -1.54 -28.57 -4.10
C VAL A 23 -1.40 -28.12 -2.64
N PRO A 24 -0.66 -28.84 -1.77
CA PRO A 24 -0.43 -28.42 -0.40
C PRO A 24 0.19 -27.02 -0.32
N GLU A 25 -0.26 -26.21 0.66
CA GLU A 25 0.15 -24.81 0.80
C GLU A 25 1.67 -24.62 0.93
N GLN A 26 2.36 -25.55 1.59
CA GLN A 26 3.82 -25.52 1.72
C GLN A 26 4.51 -25.56 0.36
N VAL A 27 4.01 -26.41 -0.54
CA VAL A 27 4.55 -26.54 -1.90
C VAL A 27 4.20 -25.30 -2.71
N ARG A 28 2.96 -24.78 -2.61
CA ARG A 28 2.56 -23.54 -3.29
C ARG A 28 3.48 -22.38 -2.95
N GLN A 29 3.75 -22.15 -1.67
CA GLN A 29 4.63 -21.07 -1.23
C GLN A 29 6.08 -21.29 -1.66
N ARG A 30 6.55 -22.54 -1.66
CA ARG A 30 7.90 -22.87 -2.14
C ARG A 30 8.03 -22.57 -3.64
N THR A 31 7.10 -23.03 -4.46
CA THR A 31 7.07 -22.77 -5.91
C THR A 31 7.02 -21.28 -6.21
N ILE A 32 6.19 -20.51 -5.49
CA ILE A 32 6.11 -19.05 -5.64
C ILE A 32 7.47 -18.38 -5.38
N ARG A 33 8.17 -18.79 -4.32
CA ARG A 33 9.50 -18.23 -3.97
C ARG A 33 10.55 -18.59 -5.02
N GLU A 34 10.56 -19.84 -5.48
CA GLU A 34 11.51 -20.32 -6.49
C GLU A 34 11.32 -19.58 -7.82
N ILE A 35 10.08 -19.45 -8.29
CA ILE A 35 9.75 -18.71 -9.53
C ILE A 35 10.03 -17.21 -9.35
N GLY A 36 9.67 -16.64 -8.21
CA GLY A 36 9.92 -15.24 -7.86
C GLY A 36 11.40 -14.87 -7.85
N ALA A 37 12.28 -15.83 -7.53
CA ALA A 37 13.73 -15.65 -7.62
C ALA A 37 14.26 -15.84 -9.05
N VAL A 38 13.77 -16.83 -9.80
CA VAL A 38 14.32 -17.21 -11.10
C VAL A 38 13.87 -16.27 -12.23
N VAL A 39 12.57 -15.97 -12.33
CA VAL A 39 11.99 -15.27 -13.49
C VAL A 39 12.53 -13.84 -13.65
N PRO A 40 12.58 -12.99 -12.60
CA PRO A 40 13.01 -11.59 -12.75
C PRO A 40 14.50 -11.43 -13.04
N LEU A 41 15.33 -12.42 -12.72
CA LEU A 41 16.79 -12.40 -12.95
C LEU A 41 17.17 -12.76 -14.40
N ARG A 42 16.24 -13.32 -15.18
CA ARG A 42 16.52 -13.75 -16.56
C ARG A 42 16.58 -12.56 -17.53
N LYS A 43 17.52 -12.64 -18.47
CA LYS A 43 17.70 -11.62 -19.53
C LYS A 43 16.63 -11.79 -20.61
N SER A 44 16.27 -10.69 -21.28
CA SER A 44 15.23 -10.68 -22.34
C SER A 44 15.55 -11.52 -23.58
N LYS A 45 16.82 -11.87 -23.82
CA LYS A 45 17.24 -12.74 -24.94
C LYS A 45 17.13 -14.23 -24.62
N MET A 46 16.80 -14.60 -23.38
CA MET A 46 16.63 -16.00 -22.99
C MET A 46 15.24 -16.51 -23.39
N CYS A 47 15.07 -17.83 -23.44
CA CYS A 47 13.78 -18.44 -23.73
C CYS A 47 12.73 -18.13 -22.65
N ASN A 48 11.49 -17.99 -23.10
CA ASN A 48 10.29 -17.74 -22.29
C ASN A 48 9.75 -19.00 -21.58
N VAL A 49 10.43 -20.13 -21.76
CA VAL A 49 10.05 -21.43 -21.18
C VAL A 49 11.16 -21.88 -20.25
N ILE A 50 10.79 -22.35 -19.07
CA ILE A 50 11.70 -22.88 -18.05
C ILE A 50 11.20 -24.26 -17.66
N GLU A 51 12.08 -25.26 -17.71
CA GLU A 51 11.77 -26.59 -17.18
C GLU A 51 11.86 -26.54 -15.65
N HIS A 52 10.80 -27.01 -14.98
CA HIS A 52 10.72 -26.95 -13.53
C HIS A 52 10.00 -28.20 -12.99
N GLY A 53 10.79 -29.15 -12.47
CA GLY A 53 10.30 -30.44 -12.00
C GLY A 53 9.64 -31.22 -13.15
N ASP A 54 8.46 -31.78 -12.88
CA ASP A 54 7.70 -32.60 -13.83
C ASP A 54 6.83 -31.75 -14.80
N GLY A 55 7.13 -30.46 -14.93
CA GLY A 55 6.37 -29.55 -15.78
C GLY A 55 7.22 -28.42 -16.32
N LYS A 56 6.55 -27.49 -16.98
CA LYS A 56 7.16 -26.34 -17.61
C LYS A 56 6.55 -25.06 -17.05
N VAL A 57 7.36 -24.02 -16.95
CA VAL A 57 6.96 -22.68 -16.55
C VAL A 57 7.13 -21.77 -17.75
N VAL A 58 6.02 -21.27 -18.25
CA VAL A 58 5.97 -20.32 -19.36
C VAL A 58 5.79 -18.93 -18.79
N TYR A 59 6.61 -17.98 -19.22
CA TYR A 59 6.52 -16.61 -18.74
C TYR A 59 6.72 -15.57 -19.85
N ARG A 60 6.11 -14.40 -19.66
CA ARG A 60 6.34 -13.23 -20.51
C ARG A 60 6.30 -11.96 -19.70
N ARG A 61 7.15 -11.00 -20.08
CA ARG A 61 7.22 -9.69 -19.45
C ARG A 61 6.35 -8.69 -20.20
N TYR A 62 5.43 -8.03 -19.49
CA TYR A 62 4.60 -6.94 -19.96
C TYR A 62 4.83 -5.72 -19.06
N ALA A 63 5.49 -4.69 -19.60
CA ALA A 63 5.93 -3.51 -18.85
C ALA A 63 6.76 -3.85 -17.58
N SER A 64 6.22 -3.59 -16.38
CA SER A 64 6.85 -3.90 -15.09
C SER A 64 6.45 -5.25 -14.50
N LEU A 65 5.48 -5.94 -15.11
CA LEU A 65 4.93 -7.20 -14.64
C LEU A 65 5.43 -8.39 -15.46
N TYR A 66 5.63 -9.50 -14.78
CA TYR A 66 5.88 -10.81 -15.35
C TYR A 66 4.64 -11.67 -15.18
N PHE A 67 4.10 -12.14 -16.29
CA PHE A 67 3.00 -13.09 -16.33
C PHE A 67 3.63 -14.48 -16.44
N VAL A 68 3.25 -15.37 -15.54
CA VAL A 68 3.84 -16.69 -15.41
C VAL A 68 2.72 -17.72 -15.31
N ALA A 69 2.82 -18.80 -16.08
CA ALA A 69 1.92 -19.93 -16.00
C ALA A 69 2.75 -21.22 -15.83
N GLY A 70 2.39 -22.00 -14.81
CA GLY A 70 2.89 -23.36 -14.65
C GLY A 70 2.00 -24.31 -15.43
N VAL A 71 2.59 -25.08 -16.34
CA VAL A 71 1.87 -26.01 -17.23
C VAL A 71 2.49 -27.40 -17.16
N ASP A 72 1.71 -28.41 -17.52
CA ASP A 72 2.23 -29.76 -17.71
C ASP A 72 3.20 -29.84 -18.89
N ALA A 73 4.02 -30.90 -18.90
CA ALA A 73 4.99 -31.14 -19.97
C ALA A 73 4.34 -31.33 -21.35
N ASP A 74 3.10 -31.83 -21.39
CA ASP A 74 2.35 -32.16 -22.61
C ASP A 74 1.63 -30.95 -23.24
N GLU A 75 1.57 -29.81 -22.54
CA GLU A 75 0.90 -28.61 -23.05
C GLU A 75 1.76 -27.84 -24.04
N ASN A 76 1.10 -27.23 -25.03
CA ASN A 76 1.75 -26.37 -26.01
C ASN A 76 2.09 -25.00 -25.39
N GLU A 77 3.37 -24.69 -25.26
CA GLU A 77 3.87 -23.47 -24.62
C GLU A 77 3.51 -22.20 -25.41
N LEU A 78 3.44 -22.29 -26.74
CA LEU A 78 3.11 -21.15 -27.60
C LEU A 78 1.64 -20.75 -27.46
N SER A 79 0.75 -21.74 -27.26
CA SER A 79 -0.67 -21.48 -27.00
C SER A 79 -0.85 -20.69 -25.70
N ILE A 80 -0.05 -21.02 -24.68
CA ILE A 80 -0.07 -20.32 -23.38
C ILE A 80 0.46 -18.90 -23.48
N LEU A 81 1.51 -18.68 -24.28
CA LEU A 81 2.04 -17.33 -24.53
C LEU A 81 1.03 -16.43 -25.26
N ASP A 82 0.31 -16.98 -26.22
CA ASP A 82 -0.75 -16.27 -26.93
C ASP A 82 -1.95 -15.98 -26.03
N PHE A 83 -2.34 -16.95 -25.19
CA PHE A 83 -3.33 -16.74 -24.13
C PHE A 83 -2.93 -15.60 -23.18
N MET A 84 -1.68 -15.54 -22.72
CA MET A 84 -1.21 -14.45 -21.85
C MET A 84 -1.35 -13.08 -22.53
N GLN A 85 -1.04 -12.98 -23.82
CA GLN A 85 -1.19 -11.75 -24.59
C GLN A 85 -2.66 -11.31 -24.64
N ARG A 86 -3.56 -12.24 -24.99
CA ARG A 86 -5.01 -11.98 -25.03
C ARG A 86 -5.57 -11.59 -23.68
N TYR A 87 -5.09 -12.20 -22.59
CA TYR A 87 -5.49 -11.82 -21.23
C TYR A 87 -5.07 -10.39 -20.89
N VAL A 88 -3.85 -9.97 -21.25
CA VAL A 88 -3.37 -8.58 -21.05
C VAL A 88 -4.22 -7.59 -21.84
N GLU A 89 -4.59 -7.92 -23.08
CA GLU A 89 -5.48 -7.10 -23.91
C GLU A 89 -6.88 -6.96 -23.30
N SER A 90 -7.45 -8.05 -22.77
CA SER A 90 -8.72 -8.02 -22.04
C SER A 90 -8.65 -7.16 -20.79
N LEU A 91 -7.54 -7.25 -20.03
CA LEU A 91 -7.33 -6.38 -18.86
C LEU A 91 -7.23 -4.91 -19.28
N ASP A 92 -6.48 -4.60 -20.33
CA ASP A 92 -6.33 -3.22 -20.82
C ASP A 92 -7.68 -2.59 -21.22
N ALA A 93 -8.54 -3.39 -21.87
CA ALA A 93 -9.91 -2.98 -22.21
C ALA A 93 -10.86 -2.85 -21.01
N LEU A 94 -10.61 -3.58 -19.91
CA LEU A 94 -11.40 -3.50 -18.68
C LEU A 94 -11.01 -2.30 -17.81
N TYR A 95 -9.70 -2.04 -17.65
CA TYR A 95 -9.20 -0.95 -16.82
C TYR A 95 -9.14 0.40 -17.56
N GLY A 96 -9.04 0.39 -18.89
CA GLY A 96 -8.86 1.61 -19.67
C GLY A 96 -7.46 2.19 -19.50
N ASN A 97 -6.46 1.49 -20.04
CA ASN A 97 -5.01 1.62 -19.78
C ASN A 97 -4.60 0.96 -18.46
N VAL A 98 -4.28 -0.34 -18.53
CA VAL A 98 -3.93 -1.11 -17.34
C VAL A 98 -2.54 -0.74 -16.81
N CYS A 99 -2.43 -0.48 -15.50
CA CYS A 99 -1.15 -0.42 -14.82
C CYS A 99 -1.01 -1.45 -13.68
N GLU A 100 0.22 -1.72 -13.24
CA GLU A 100 0.49 -2.65 -12.12
C GLU A 100 -0.28 -2.27 -10.85
N LEU A 101 -0.48 -0.97 -10.63
CA LEU A 101 -1.16 -0.46 -9.45
C LEU A 101 -2.67 -0.76 -9.49
N ASP A 102 -3.29 -0.71 -10.67
CA ASP A 102 -4.72 -1.00 -10.84
C ASP A 102 -5.03 -2.47 -10.56
N ILE A 103 -4.16 -3.38 -11.02
CA ILE A 103 -4.29 -4.82 -10.75
C ILE A 103 -4.14 -5.11 -9.25
N VAL A 104 -3.28 -4.35 -8.55
CA VAL A 104 -3.09 -4.51 -7.10
C VAL A 104 -4.28 -3.95 -6.32
N PHE A 105 -4.82 -2.78 -6.70
CA PHE A 105 -5.93 -2.16 -5.98
C PHE A 105 -7.27 -2.82 -6.27
N ASN A 106 -7.50 -3.27 -7.50
CA ASN A 106 -8.72 -3.96 -7.90
C ASN A 106 -8.38 -5.34 -8.49
N SER A 107 -7.86 -6.21 -7.63
CA SER A 107 -7.54 -7.60 -8.02
C SER A 107 -8.77 -8.45 -8.27
N ALA A 108 -9.93 -8.09 -7.70
CA ALA A 108 -11.20 -8.78 -7.93
C ALA A 108 -11.57 -8.78 -9.41
N LEU A 109 -11.47 -7.62 -10.08
CA LEU A 109 -11.71 -7.51 -11.51
C LEU A 109 -10.73 -8.36 -12.34
N ALA A 110 -9.46 -8.40 -11.94
CA ALA A 110 -8.45 -9.22 -12.61
C ALA A 110 -8.74 -10.73 -12.46
N TYR A 111 -9.22 -11.18 -11.29
CA TYR A 111 -9.66 -12.56 -11.08
C TYR A 111 -10.92 -12.88 -11.88
N ALA A 112 -11.91 -11.99 -11.91
CA ALA A 112 -13.13 -12.17 -12.71
C ALA A 112 -12.80 -12.33 -14.20
N ALA A 113 -11.92 -11.47 -14.72
CA ALA A 113 -11.43 -11.60 -16.09
C ALA A 113 -10.67 -12.92 -16.33
N LEU A 114 -9.88 -13.38 -15.34
CA LEU A 114 -9.13 -14.63 -15.47
C LEU A 114 -10.05 -15.85 -15.45
N ASP A 115 -11.11 -15.82 -14.64
CA ASP A 115 -12.07 -16.91 -14.51
C ASP A 115 -12.96 -17.05 -15.75
N GLU A 116 -13.26 -15.97 -16.47
CA GLU A 116 -13.89 -16.04 -17.80
C GLU A 116 -12.96 -16.65 -18.86
N CYS A 117 -11.66 -16.36 -18.80
CA CYS A 117 -10.72 -16.89 -19.79
C CYS A 117 -10.32 -18.35 -19.54
N VAL A 118 -10.19 -18.78 -18.27
CA VAL A 118 -9.65 -20.10 -17.90
C VAL A 118 -10.51 -20.76 -16.84
N ILE A 119 -10.99 -21.96 -17.16
CA ILE A 119 -11.84 -22.76 -16.28
C ILE A 119 -11.15 -24.10 -16.05
N GLY A 120 -10.95 -24.47 -14.78
CA GLY A 120 -10.39 -25.77 -14.41
C GLY A 120 -8.98 -26.06 -14.97
N GLY A 121 -8.20 -25.02 -15.28
CA GLY A 121 -6.87 -25.18 -15.87
C GLY A 121 -6.85 -25.36 -17.39
N HIS A 122 -7.98 -25.14 -18.07
CA HIS A 122 -8.09 -25.14 -19.52
C HIS A 122 -8.58 -23.78 -20.02
N ILE A 123 -8.08 -23.37 -21.19
CA ILE A 123 -8.49 -22.13 -21.85
C ILE A 123 -9.92 -22.34 -22.37
N SER A 124 -10.85 -21.50 -21.89
CA SER A 124 -12.27 -21.57 -22.25
C SER A 124 -12.58 -20.54 -23.34
N GLU A 125 -12.51 -19.25 -23.00
CA GLU A 125 -12.81 -18.17 -23.93
C GLU A 125 -11.56 -17.67 -24.65
N SER A 126 -11.66 -17.53 -25.97
CA SER A 126 -10.54 -17.12 -26.82
C SER A 126 -10.64 -15.68 -27.31
N GLY A 127 -11.84 -15.11 -27.40
CA GLY A 127 -12.08 -13.76 -27.89
C GLY A 127 -12.01 -12.70 -26.78
N GLY A 128 -11.07 -11.76 -26.86
CA GLY A 128 -10.92 -10.71 -25.84
C GLY A 128 -12.16 -9.82 -25.67
N HIS A 129 -12.86 -9.50 -26.77
CA HIS A 129 -14.09 -8.69 -26.71
C HIS A 129 -15.23 -9.40 -25.97
N GLU A 130 -15.36 -10.72 -26.14
CA GLU A 130 -16.40 -11.51 -25.49
C GLU A 130 -16.16 -11.58 -23.98
N VAL A 131 -14.90 -11.82 -23.57
CA VAL A 131 -14.49 -11.79 -22.16
C VAL A 131 -14.85 -10.45 -21.52
N VAL A 132 -14.48 -9.33 -22.16
CA VAL A 132 -14.77 -7.99 -21.65
C VAL A 132 -16.29 -7.75 -21.52
N SER A 133 -17.06 -8.19 -22.51
CA SER A 133 -18.52 -8.06 -22.51
C SER A 133 -19.18 -8.83 -21.37
N ARG A 134 -18.75 -10.08 -21.14
CA ARG A 134 -19.27 -10.95 -20.08
C ARG A 134 -18.91 -10.43 -18.69
N VAL A 135 -17.65 -10.07 -18.48
CA VAL A 135 -17.20 -9.48 -17.21
C VAL A 135 -17.98 -8.21 -16.89
N ARG A 136 -18.15 -7.30 -17.86
CA ARG A 136 -18.95 -6.08 -17.65
C ARG A 136 -20.42 -6.37 -17.36
N SER A 137 -20.99 -7.39 -17.99
CA SER A 137 -22.38 -7.80 -17.75
C SER A 137 -22.55 -8.39 -16.35
N ALA A 138 -21.60 -9.22 -15.91
CA ALA A 138 -21.57 -9.77 -14.56
C ALA A 138 -21.45 -8.66 -13.49
N LEU A 139 -20.52 -7.71 -13.67
CA LEU A 139 -20.35 -6.58 -12.75
C LEU A 139 -21.62 -5.72 -12.64
N ARG A 140 -22.31 -5.46 -13.76
CA ARG A 140 -23.58 -4.72 -13.76
C ARG A 140 -24.68 -5.46 -12.98
N LEU A 141 -24.74 -6.78 -13.09
CA LEU A 141 -25.70 -7.58 -12.33
C LEU A 141 -25.39 -7.53 -10.84
N GLU A 142 -24.12 -7.63 -10.46
CA GLU A 142 -23.68 -7.48 -9.07
C GLU A 142 -24.01 -6.08 -8.50
N GLU A 143 -23.88 -5.02 -9.32
CA GLU A 143 -24.29 -3.67 -8.94
C GLU A 143 -25.82 -3.59 -8.72
N MET A 144 -26.62 -4.17 -9.60
CA MET A 144 -28.08 -4.22 -9.48
C MET A 144 -28.54 -5.02 -8.25
N GLU A 145 -27.89 -6.14 -7.94
CA GLU A 145 -28.20 -6.95 -6.75
C GLU A 145 -27.86 -6.20 -5.46
N ARG A 146 -26.75 -5.44 -5.44
CA ARG A 146 -26.40 -4.57 -4.31
C ARG A 146 -27.45 -3.47 -4.10
N ASP A 147 -27.90 -2.84 -5.17
CA ASP A 147 -28.93 -1.80 -5.11
C ASP A 147 -30.31 -2.33 -4.69
N GLY A 148 -30.60 -3.60 -4.95
CA GLY A 148 -31.81 -4.30 -4.50
C GLY A 148 -31.90 -4.50 -2.97
N SER A 149 -30.79 -4.40 -2.25
CA SER A 149 -30.73 -4.44 -0.79
C SER A 149 -30.92 -3.06 -0.14
N GLY A 150 -32.00 -2.36 -0.50
CA GLY A 150 -32.56 -1.27 0.31
C GLY A 150 -31.60 -0.18 0.81
N GLN A 151 -30.93 0.55 -0.07
CA GLN A 151 -30.61 1.98 0.12
C GLN A 151 -30.23 2.63 -1.22
N MET A 152 -31.24 3.23 -1.87
CA MET A 152 -31.07 4.00 -3.10
C MET A 152 -30.32 5.31 -2.78
N LYS A 153 -29.00 5.35 -3.04
CA LYS A 153 -28.29 6.61 -3.25
C LYS A 153 -28.27 6.90 -4.74
N ALA A 154 -29.15 7.83 -5.15
CA ALA A 154 -29.19 8.36 -6.49
C ALA A 154 -27.82 8.94 -6.90
N TYR A 155 -27.05 8.22 -7.71
CA TYR A 155 -25.89 8.78 -8.36
C TYR A 155 -26.33 9.58 -9.60
N LYS A 156 -26.26 10.90 -9.45
CA LYS A 156 -26.36 11.86 -10.55
C LYS A 156 -25.20 11.60 -11.51
N ARG A 157 -25.50 11.32 -12.78
CA ARG A 157 -24.52 11.34 -13.88
C ARG A 157 -23.88 12.73 -13.93
N VAL A 158 -22.62 12.83 -13.54
CA VAL A 158 -21.78 14.00 -13.85
C VAL A 158 -20.88 13.56 -15.00
N GLU A 159 -21.16 14.05 -16.19
CA GLU A 159 -20.21 13.99 -17.31
C GLU A 159 -19.05 14.93 -16.96
N ILE A 160 -17.93 14.35 -16.54
CA ILE A 160 -16.64 15.04 -16.48
C ILE A 160 -15.77 14.37 -17.53
N GLY A 161 -15.41 15.15 -18.55
CA GLY A 161 -14.44 14.75 -19.56
C GLY A 161 -13.10 14.37 -18.93
N GLU A 162 -12.42 13.44 -19.59
CA GLU A 162 -11.02 13.04 -19.38
C GLU A 162 -10.66 12.58 -17.95
N GLY A 163 -10.59 11.25 -17.78
CA GLY A 163 -9.85 10.59 -16.70
C GLY A 163 -10.66 10.32 -15.44
N VAL A 164 -11.17 9.09 -15.30
CA VAL A 164 -11.86 8.67 -14.07
C VAL A 164 -10.92 7.87 -13.17
N SER A 165 -10.51 8.52 -12.09
CA SER A 165 -9.84 7.94 -10.92
C SER A 165 -10.89 7.31 -10.00
N TYR A 166 -10.78 6.01 -9.72
CA TYR A 166 -11.62 5.33 -8.74
C TYR A 166 -10.86 5.13 -7.43
N ARG A 167 -11.30 5.85 -6.39
CA ARG A 167 -10.80 5.75 -5.02
C ARG A 167 -11.80 4.95 -4.17
N ARG A 168 -11.32 3.82 -3.65
CA ARG A 168 -11.80 3.01 -2.51
C ARG A 168 -13.23 2.44 -2.57
N VAL A 169 -13.31 1.14 -2.87
CA VAL A 169 -14.25 0.20 -2.23
C VAL A 169 -13.49 -1.11 -2.01
N ALA A 170 -12.86 -1.25 -0.84
CA ALA A 170 -12.30 -2.51 -0.40
C ALA A 170 -12.96 -2.81 0.93
N GLU A 171 -14.13 -3.44 0.87
CA GLU A 171 -14.72 -4.28 1.93
C GLU A 171 -16.10 -4.72 1.44
N THR A 172 -16.14 -5.91 0.83
CA THR A 172 -17.22 -6.92 0.89
C THR A 172 -16.82 -7.99 -0.11
N ILE A 173 -16.00 -8.94 0.35
CA ILE A 173 -15.80 -10.36 -0.04
C ILE A 173 -14.51 -10.77 0.68
N GLN A 174 -14.58 -10.81 2.01
CA GLN A 174 -13.50 -11.29 2.88
C GLN A 174 -14.04 -12.41 3.78
N GLY A 175 -14.85 -13.28 3.20
CA GLY A 175 -15.52 -14.38 3.91
C GLY A 175 -15.07 -15.78 3.55
N TYR A 176 -14.38 -16.01 2.41
CA TYR A 176 -14.15 -17.39 1.94
C TYR A 176 -12.74 -17.78 1.48
N TYR A 177 -11.75 -16.88 1.43
CA TYR A 177 -10.43 -17.26 0.86
C TYR A 177 -9.16 -16.69 1.52
N THR A 178 -9.18 -16.15 2.74
CA THR A 178 -7.94 -15.65 3.37
C THR A 178 -7.85 -15.84 4.88
N VAL A 179 -7.42 -17.03 5.34
CA VAL A 179 -6.89 -17.21 6.71
C VAL A 179 -5.59 -18.03 6.69
N SER A 180 -4.74 -17.89 5.67
CA SER A 180 -3.40 -18.52 5.72
C SER A 180 -2.29 -17.83 4.93
N LEU A 181 -2.61 -17.01 3.93
CA LEU A 181 -1.58 -16.41 3.06
C LEU A 181 -1.10 -15.02 3.47
N VAL A 182 -1.89 -14.24 4.22
CA VAL A 182 -1.52 -12.86 4.61
C VAL A 182 -0.51 -12.84 5.76
N GLU A 183 -0.53 -13.82 6.67
CA GLU A 183 0.48 -13.96 7.74
C GLU A 183 1.86 -14.41 7.21
N SER A 184 1.91 -15.11 6.08
CA SER A 184 3.18 -15.54 5.47
C SER A 184 3.91 -14.39 4.75
N ILE A 185 3.17 -13.35 4.30
CA ILE A 185 3.76 -12.18 3.62
C ILE A 185 4.35 -11.18 4.63
N ASN A 186 3.70 -10.99 5.77
CA ASN A 186 4.19 -10.07 6.81
C ASN A 186 5.37 -10.64 7.63
N SER A 187 5.49 -11.96 7.77
CA SER A 187 6.62 -12.60 8.46
C SER A 187 7.92 -12.67 7.64
N GLN A 188 7.83 -12.60 6.30
CA GLN A 188 9.03 -12.61 5.44
C GLN A 188 9.68 -11.24 5.26
N THR A 189 8.93 -10.16 5.50
CA THR A 189 9.47 -8.80 5.42
C THR A 189 10.38 -8.47 6.62
N THR A 190 10.29 -9.22 7.71
CA THR A 190 11.13 -9.06 8.93
C THR A 190 12.37 -9.96 8.97
N MET A 191 12.42 -11.07 8.23
CA MET A 191 13.56 -12.02 8.30
C MET A 191 14.65 -11.85 7.22
N LEU A 192 14.36 -11.18 6.10
CA LEU A 192 15.36 -10.96 5.03
C LEU A 192 16.22 -9.69 5.20
N ALA A 193 16.07 -8.97 6.32
CA ALA A 193 16.91 -7.81 6.65
C ALA A 193 18.29 -8.17 7.24
N ARG A 194 18.76 -9.42 7.11
CA ARG A 194 20.02 -9.89 7.69
C ARG A 194 20.87 -10.66 6.68
N SER A 195 21.54 -9.92 5.80
CA SER A 195 22.89 -10.22 5.26
C SER A 195 23.11 -9.41 3.98
N VAL A 196 23.67 -8.21 4.12
CA VAL A 196 24.33 -7.54 2.99
C VAL A 196 25.75 -7.24 3.44
N ARG A 197 26.69 -7.94 2.79
CA ARG A 197 28.13 -7.78 2.94
C ARG A 197 28.53 -6.39 2.42
N SER A 198 29.40 -5.75 3.18
CA SER A 198 29.97 -4.41 2.99
C SER A 198 30.42 -4.13 1.54
N VAL A 199 29.81 -3.12 0.92
CA VAL A 199 30.37 -2.36 -0.21
C VAL A 199 30.64 -0.94 0.33
N ARG A 200 31.89 -0.49 0.18
CA ARG A 200 32.36 0.82 0.68
C ARG A 200 31.61 1.96 -0.02
N PRO A 201 31.04 2.95 0.71
CA PRO A 201 30.47 4.12 0.07
C PRO A 201 31.53 5.20 -0.14
N SER A 202 31.65 5.65 -1.39
CA SER A 202 32.23 6.94 -1.75
C SER A 202 31.31 8.08 -1.29
N HIS A 203 31.91 9.09 -0.68
CA HIS A 203 31.28 10.17 0.07
C HIS A 203 30.12 10.88 -0.64
N ILE A 204 28.91 10.77 -0.08
CA ILE A 204 27.81 11.71 -0.29
C ILE A 204 27.58 12.40 1.06
N ARG A 205 27.75 13.72 1.09
CA ARG A 205 27.50 14.55 2.28
C ARG A 205 25.99 14.60 2.54
N LEU A 206 25.54 13.88 3.57
CA LEU A 206 24.14 13.87 4.03
C LEU A 206 23.98 14.85 5.20
N ALA A 207 22.88 15.61 5.17
CA ALA A 207 22.49 16.61 6.16
C ALA A 207 22.55 16.09 7.61
N THR A 208 23.04 16.95 8.50
CA THR A 208 23.20 16.74 9.93
C THR A 208 21.83 16.49 10.58
N ARG A 209 21.50 15.23 10.85
CA ARG A 209 20.48 14.90 11.85
C ARG A 209 21.07 15.22 13.21
N ALA A 210 20.46 16.15 13.94
CA ALA A 210 20.78 16.37 15.35
C ALA A 210 20.40 15.09 16.12
N PHE A 211 21.41 14.31 16.51
CA PHE A 211 21.23 13.21 17.45
C PHE A 211 21.00 13.80 18.85
N SER A 212 19.87 13.49 19.47
CA SER A 212 19.73 13.63 20.93
C SER A 212 20.74 12.69 21.59
N THR A 213 21.39 13.15 22.67
CA THR A 213 22.26 12.32 23.50
C THR A 213 21.50 11.06 23.98
N PRO A 214 22.17 9.91 24.15
CA PRO A 214 21.55 8.72 24.71
C PRO A 214 21.28 8.96 26.20
N VAL A 215 20.06 9.36 26.53
CA VAL A 215 19.56 9.51 27.90
C VAL A 215 19.15 8.14 28.43
N GLU A 216 19.49 7.84 29.69
CA GLU A 216 19.10 6.58 30.33
C GLU A 216 17.57 6.41 30.34
N PRO A 217 17.06 5.19 30.11
CA PRO A 217 15.62 4.94 29.97
C PRO A 217 14.81 5.37 31.21
N LYS A 218 15.44 5.38 32.39
CA LYS A 218 14.84 5.81 33.66
C LYS A 218 14.54 7.31 33.70
N GLU A 219 15.44 8.15 33.18
CA GLU A 219 15.26 9.61 33.15
C GLU A 219 14.20 10.01 32.11
N LYS A 220 14.16 9.29 30.99
CA LYS A 220 13.13 9.49 29.97
C LYS A 220 11.73 9.14 30.49
N ALA A 221 11.59 8.07 31.25
CA ALA A 221 10.32 7.71 31.88
C ALA A 221 9.85 8.78 32.88
N ASN A 222 10.76 9.34 33.68
CA ASN A 222 10.44 10.41 34.63
C ASN A 222 9.98 11.69 33.90
N SER A 223 10.62 12.04 32.77
CA SER A 223 10.23 13.20 31.96
C SER A 223 8.81 13.10 31.40
N ILE A 224 8.32 11.88 31.15
CA ILE A 224 6.95 11.63 30.66
C ILE A 224 5.94 11.78 31.79
N ILE A 225 6.29 11.31 32.99
CA ILE A 225 5.45 11.46 34.20
C ILE A 225 5.40 12.94 34.64
N ASP A 226 6.48 13.69 34.43
CA ASP A 226 6.56 15.12 34.79
C ASP A 226 5.84 16.06 33.82
N ALA A 227 5.59 15.62 32.59
CA ALA A 227 4.80 16.36 31.62
C ALA A 227 3.28 16.28 31.87
N LEU A 228 2.82 15.38 32.75
CA LEU A 228 1.39 15.22 33.07
C LEU A 228 0.95 16.24 34.14
N PRO A 229 -0.25 16.83 34.00
CA PRO A 229 -0.77 17.80 34.95
C PRO A 229 -1.05 17.14 36.31
N GLY A 230 -0.53 17.73 37.39
CA GLY A 230 -0.76 17.28 38.77
C GLY A 230 0.51 17.23 39.61
N ASN A 231 0.40 17.45 40.92
CA ASN A 231 1.55 17.57 41.82
C ASN A 231 1.81 16.30 42.67
N SER A 232 1.00 15.25 42.52
CA SER A 232 1.19 13.98 43.25
C SER A 232 1.38 12.81 42.28
N ILE A 233 2.33 11.93 42.60
CA ILE A 233 2.63 10.73 41.81
C ILE A 233 1.37 9.88 41.61
N LEU A 234 0.53 9.76 42.64
CA LEU A 234 -0.73 9.02 42.58
C LEU A 234 -1.76 9.65 41.62
N SER A 235 -1.82 10.99 41.54
CA SER A 235 -2.70 11.67 40.60
C SER A 235 -2.21 11.52 39.16
N LYS A 236 -0.90 11.60 38.94
CA LYS A 236 -0.27 11.41 37.62
C LYS A 236 -0.46 9.98 37.10
N THR A 237 -0.25 8.97 37.95
CA THR A 237 -0.50 7.57 37.59
C THR A 237 -1.99 7.28 37.44
N GLY A 238 -2.83 7.92 38.26
CA GLY A 238 -4.28 7.85 38.15
C GLY A 238 -4.80 8.36 36.81
N ILE A 239 -4.38 9.55 36.37
CA ILE A 239 -4.78 10.12 35.07
C ILE A 239 -4.36 9.22 33.91
N LEU A 240 -3.12 8.70 33.94
CA LEU A 240 -2.62 7.81 32.89
C LEU A 240 -3.42 6.51 32.86
N ALA A 241 -3.62 5.87 34.01
CA ALA A 241 -4.38 4.63 34.11
C ALA A 241 -5.84 4.79 33.67
N THR A 242 -6.51 5.87 34.10
CA THR A 242 -7.89 6.17 33.70
C THR A 242 -7.98 6.48 32.20
N SER A 243 -7.02 7.23 31.63
CA SER A 243 -7.02 7.54 30.20
C SER A 243 -6.82 6.30 29.33
N ALA A 244 -5.91 5.40 29.75
CA ALA A 244 -5.68 4.14 29.07
C ALA A 244 -6.92 3.24 29.16
N ALA A 245 -7.50 3.09 30.36
CA ALA A 245 -8.70 2.28 30.57
C ALA A 245 -9.90 2.80 29.75
N ALA A 246 -10.10 4.12 29.72
CA ALA A 246 -11.16 4.73 28.92
C ALA A 246 -10.98 4.50 27.42
N SER A 247 -9.74 4.57 26.90
CA SER A 247 -9.46 4.31 25.48
C SER A 247 -9.72 2.85 25.08
N VAL A 248 -9.32 1.90 25.93
CA VAL A 248 -9.57 0.47 25.70
C VAL A 248 -11.07 0.19 25.77
N TYR A 249 -11.78 0.78 26.72
CA TYR A 249 -13.24 0.64 26.83
C TYR A 249 -13.98 1.22 25.62
N ALA A 250 -13.57 2.40 25.11
CA ALA A 250 -14.19 3.03 23.95
C ALA A 250 -14.01 2.22 22.65
N ILE A 251 -12.84 1.59 22.47
CA ILE A 251 -12.57 0.70 21.33
C ILE A 251 -13.34 -0.62 21.50
N SER A 252 -13.33 -1.18 22.71
CA SER A 252 -13.95 -2.48 23.00
C SER A 252 -15.48 -2.46 22.95
N SER A 253 -16.11 -1.31 23.18
CA SER A 253 -17.57 -1.15 23.14
C SER A 253 -18.09 -0.63 21.80
N GLU A 254 -17.23 -0.55 20.77
CA GLU A 254 -17.54 0.02 19.44
C GLU A 254 -18.14 1.44 19.49
N LEU A 255 -18.01 2.13 20.62
CA LEU A 255 -18.50 3.49 20.83
C LEU A 255 -17.71 4.52 19.99
N TYR A 256 -16.52 4.14 19.50
CA TYR A 256 -15.69 4.93 18.61
C TYR A 256 -15.20 4.11 17.41
N VAL A 257 -15.76 4.42 16.24
CA VAL A 257 -15.27 3.91 14.94
C VAL A 257 -14.27 4.92 14.39
N VAL A 258 -13.04 4.48 14.12
CA VAL A 258 -11.99 5.34 13.54
C VAL A 258 -12.38 5.67 12.10
N ASN A 259 -13.10 6.78 11.92
CA ASN A 259 -13.45 7.30 10.61
C ASN A 259 -12.26 8.07 10.00
N ASP A 260 -12.20 8.16 8.66
CA ASP A 260 -11.16 8.91 7.95
C ASP A 260 -11.08 10.38 8.39
N GLU A 261 -12.20 10.97 8.78
CA GLU A 261 -12.31 12.35 9.27
C GLU A 261 -11.57 12.57 10.60
N THR A 262 -11.56 11.56 11.48
CA THR A 262 -10.89 11.70 12.79
C THR A 262 -9.37 11.58 12.65
N ILE A 263 -8.89 10.79 11.69
CA ILE A 263 -7.47 10.72 11.32
C ILE A 263 -7.00 12.04 10.71
N LEU A 264 -7.81 12.63 9.82
CA LEU A 264 -7.52 13.94 9.23
C LEU A 264 -7.46 15.04 10.31
N LEU A 265 -8.41 15.03 11.25
CA LEU A 265 -8.42 15.99 12.35
C LEU A 265 -7.21 15.82 13.27
N ALA A 266 -6.85 14.58 13.62
CA ALA A 266 -5.70 14.29 14.47
C ALA A 266 -4.37 14.72 13.83
N THR A 267 -4.19 14.46 12.53
CA THR A 267 -2.99 14.88 11.80
C THR A 267 -2.92 16.40 11.63
N PHE A 268 -4.05 17.07 11.39
CA PHE A 268 -4.12 18.53 11.33
C PHE A 268 -3.78 19.18 12.68
N LEU A 269 -4.36 18.69 13.79
CA LEU A 269 -4.06 19.19 15.13
C LEU A 269 -2.60 18.92 15.53
N GLY A 270 -2.06 17.75 15.17
CA GLY A 270 -0.65 17.44 15.37
C GLY A 270 0.28 18.39 14.60
N PHE A 271 -0.04 18.68 13.34
CA PHE A 271 0.69 19.64 12.53
C PHE A 271 0.62 21.06 13.10
N MET A 272 -0.58 21.52 13.49
CA MET A 272 -0.78 22.84 14.12
C MET A 272 -0.02 22.95 15.44
N GLY A 273 0.00 21.89 16.26
CA GLY A 273 0.80 21.85 17.48
C GLY A 273 2.30 21.94 17.23
N LEU A 274 2.79 21.28 16.17
CA LEU A 274 4.20 21.35 15.78
C LEU A 274 4.57 22.74 15.25
N VAL A 275 3.72 23.33 14.41
CA VAL A 275 3.88 24.71 13.91
C VAL A 275 3.88 25.69 15.07
N ALA A 276 2.93 25.57 16.02
CA ALA A 276 2.91 26.41 17.21
C ALA A 276 4.21 26.30 18.02
N LYS A 277 4.79 25.10 18.14
CA LYS A 277 6.02 24.90 18.91
C LYS A 277 7.28 25.41 18.20
N VAL A 278 7.34 25.31 16.87
CA VAL A 278 8.55 25.67 16.09
C VAL A 278 8.50 27.11 15.59
N VAL A 279 7.34 27.58 15.14
CA VAL A 279 7.19 28.89 14.50
C VAL A 279 6.90 30.00 15.50
N ALA A 280 6.18 29.72 16.60
CA ALA A 280 5.92 30.75 17.62
C ALA A 280 7.20 31.37 18.23
N PRO A 281 8.24 30.60 18.64
CA PRO A 281 9.46 31.22 19.16
C PRO A 281 10.19 32.06 18.09
N MET A 282 10.23 31.57 16.84
CA MET A 282 10.86 32.28 15.71
C MET A 282 10.18 33.62 15.39
N TYR A 283 8.84 33.64 15.39
CA TYR A 283 8.08 34.87 15.19
C TYR A 283 8.27 35.83 16.37
N GLY A 284 8.32 35.31 17.60
CA GLY A 284 8.58 36.11 18.79
C GLY A 284 9.96 36.77 18.80
N GLU A 285 10.99 36.10 18.28
CA GLU A 285 12.33 36.67 18.12
C GLU A 285 12.38 37.72 17.00
N PHE A 286 11.76 37.43 15.85
CA PHE A 286 11.66 38.38 14.74
C PHE A 286 10.92 39.67 15.13
N ALA A 287 9.79 39.54 15.85
CA ALA A 287 9.02 40.68 16.33
C ALA A 287 9.84 41.54 17.31
N ARG A 288 10.62 40.91 18.19
CA ARG A 288 11.52 41.59 19.15
C ARG A 288 12.66 42.31 18.44
N ASP A 289 13.25 41.73 17.42
CA ASP A 289 14.32 42.38 16.64
C ASP A 289 13.80 43.62 15.91
N ARG A 290 12.58 43.55 15.35
CA ARG A 290 11.97 44.68 14.65
C ARG A 290 11.61 45.82 15.59
N THR A 291 11.07 45.54 16.77
CA THR A 291 10.79 46.56 17.77
C THR A 291 12.08 47.20 18.30
N ALA A 292 13.15 46.42 18.49
CA ALA A 292 14.46 46.93 18.87
C ALA A 292 15.05 47.87 17.80
N HIS A 293 14.99 47.49 16.53
CA HIS A 293 15.45 48.32 15.40
C HIS A 293 14.70 49.66 15.32
N VAL A 294 13.38 49.64 15.43
CA VAL A 294 12.56 50.86 15.43
C VAL A 294 12.89 51.75 16.64
N THR A 295 13.03 51.14 17.83
CA THR A 295 13.40 51.88 19.04
C THR A 295 14.78 52.53 18.91
N LYS A 296 15.74 51.85 18.30
CA LYS A 296 17.08 52.38 18.03
C LYS A 296 17.03 53.59 17.10
N LEU A 297 16.30 53.49 15.99
CA LEU A 297 16.09 54.59 15.03
C LEU A 297 15.45 55.82 15.69
N LEU A 298 14.44 55.60 16.52
CA LEU A 298 13.78 56.68 17.27
C LEU A 298 14.72 57.33 18.29
N ASN A 299 15.57 56.55 18.96
CA ASN A 299 16.56 57.08 19.90
C ASN A 299 17.69 57.84 19.18
N GLU A 300 18.17 57.36 18.03
CA GLU A 300 19.15 58.08 17.20
C GLU A 300 18.58 59.40 16.67
N ALA A 301 17.35 59.39 16.16
CA ALA A 301 16.67 60.61 15.72
C ALA A 301 16.44 61.60 16.88
N ARG A 302 16.14 61.10 18.09
CA ARG A 302 16.01 61.93 19.29
C ARG A 302 17.33 62.60 19.69
N LEU A 303 18.45 61.87 19.63
CA LEU A 303 19.77 62.41 19.95
C LEU A 303 20.26 63.41 18.89
N GLY A 304 19.96 63.17 17.61
CA GLY A 304 20.28 64.10 16.52
C GLY A 304 19.48 65.41 16.54
N HIS A 305 18.33 65.43 17.22
CA HIS A 305 17.50 66.63 17.43
C HIS A 305 17.63 67.25 18.82
N SER A 306 18.53 66.78 19.68
CA SER A 306 18.83 67.47 20.94
C SER A 306 19.61 68.76 20.62
N PRO A 307 19.05 69.96 20.87
CA PRO A 307 19.79 71.19 20.62
C PRO A 307 20.94 71.25 21.63
N THR A 308 22.17 71.35 21.13
CA THR A 308 23.33 71.84 21.89
C THR A 308 23.10 73.27 22.34
#